data_AF-A0A1F6FJF5-F1
#
_entry.id   AF-A0A1F6FJF5-F1
#
_cell.length_a   1.000
_cell.length_b   1.000
_cell.length_c   1.000
_cell.angle_alpha   90.00
_cell.angle_beta   90.00
_cell.angle_gamma   90.00
#
_symmetry.space_group_name_H-M   'P 1'
#
loop_
_entity.id
_entity.type
_entity.pdbx_description
1 polymer ?
#
loop_
_entity_poly.entity_id
_entity_poly.type
_entity_poly.pdbx_seq_one_letter_code
_entity_poly.pdbx_strand_id
1 'polypeptide(L)'
;MFINAAEFESAFSSVQKEYPKISKQLAESFISKLGDAVQENRKRPLPQHFGELLRLALNDSHVWERIDREPYKVLAGKFFGRRGGHASHRGQSKKPVSKKQEPAPVLVIERSNGQLAWKI
;
A
#
# COMPACT_ATOMS: atom_id res chain seq x y z
N MET A 1 15.48 -7.12 -14.45
CA MET A 1 14.43 -8.07 -14.86
C MET A 1 13.84 -7.65 -16.21
N PHE A 2 13.57 -8.58 -17.15
CA PHE A 2 12.80 -8.25 -18.36
C PHE A 2 11.30 -8.22 -18.03
N ILE A 3 10.72 -7.03 -18.01
CA ILE A 3 9.28 -6.83 -17.94
C ILE A 3 8.68 -7.39 -19.24
N ASN A 4 7.62 -8.20 -19.15
CA ASN A 4 6.86 -8.55 -20.34
C ASN A 4 6.14 -7.29 -20.85
N ALA A 5 6.61 -6.74 -21.98
CA ALA A 5 6.11 -5.49 -22.55
C ALA A 5 4.59 -5.51 -22.78
N ALA A 6 4.04 -6.65 -23.21
CA ALA A 6 2.60 -6.78 -23.45
C ALA A 6 1.77 -6.71 -22.14
N GLU A 7 2.28 -7.30 -21.06
CA GLU A 7 1.63 -7.21 -19.74
C GLU A 7 1.67 -5.78 -19.20
N PHE A 8 2.79 -5.07 -19.43
CA PHE A 8 2.93 -3.68 -19.03
C PHE A 8 1.97 -2.78 -19.81
N GLU A 9 1.95 -2.86 -21.15
CA GLU A 9 1.08 -2.04 -21.99
C GLU A 9 -0.41 -2.24 -21.64
N SER A 10 -0.81 -3.47 -21.36
CA SER A 10 -2.18 -3.78 -20.95
C SER A 10 -2.54 -3.13 -19.60
N ALA A 11 -1.65 -3.26 -18.60
CA ALA A 11 -1.84 -2.65 -17.29
C ALA A 11 -1.81 -1.11 -17.37
N PHE A 12 -0.83 -0.55 -18.08
CA PHE A 12 -0.65 0.88 -18.27
C PHE A 12 -1.84 1.51 -18.98
N SER A 13 -2.29 0.95 -20.11
CA SER A 13 -3.48 1.42 -20.83
C SER A 13 -4.73 1.47 -19.95
N SER A 14 -4.86 0.53 -19.02
CA SER A 14 -5.98 0.52 -18.07
C SER A 14 -5.84 1.61 -17.00
N VAL A 15 -4.64 1.88 -16.51
CA VAL A 15 -4.39 2.97 -15.53
C VAL A 15 -4.48 4.34 -16.18
N GLN A 16 -3.99 4.51 -17.41
CA GLN A 16 -4.00 5.78 -18.14
C GLN A 16 -5.42 6.31 -18.37
N LYS A 17 -6.41 5.42 -18.53
CA LYS A 17 -7.83 5.80 -18.61
C LYS A 17 -8.34 6.47 -17.34
N GLU A 18 -7.87 6.02 -16.18
CA GLU A 18 -8.26 6.56 -14.86
C GLU A 18 -7.36 7.74 -14.46
N TYR A 19 -6.09 7.73 -14.89
CA TYR A 19 -5.06 8.71 -14.56
C TYR A 19 -4.33 9.17 -15.83
N PRO A 20 -4.90 10.11 -16.60
CA PRO A 20 -4.35 10.51 -17.91
C PRO A 20 -2.96 11.15 -17.85
N LYS A 21 -2.58 11.70 -16.68
CA LYS A 21 -1.29 12.36 -16.45
C LYS A 21 -0.15 11.42 -16.05
N ILE A 22 -0.40 10.11 -15.94
CA ILE A 22 0.65 9.16 -15.57
C ILE A 22 1.75 9.13 -16.64
N SER A 23 3.00 9.30 -16.23
CA SER A 23 4.14 9.23 -17.15
C SER A 23 4.48 7.78 -17.45
N LYS A 24 4.49 7.43 -18.76
CA LYS A 24 4.85 6.09 -19.22
C LYS A 24 6.29 5.73 -18.87
N GLN A 25 7.23 6.65 -19.12
CA GLN A 25 8.65 6.43 -18.82
C GLN A 25 8.90 6.21 -17.32
N LEU A 26 8.24 6.98 -16.45
CA LEU A 26 8.33 6.78 -15.01
C LEU A 26 7.66 5.47 -14.59
N ALA A 27 6.54 5.10 -15.20
CA ALA A 27 5.84 3.84 -14.94
C ALA A 27 6.69 2.62 -15.31
N GLU A 28 7.38 2.65 -16.45
CA GLU A 28 8.31 1.59 -16.89
C GLU A 28 9.48 1.45 -15.91
N SER A 29 10.14 2.56 -15.58
CA SER A 29 11.22 2.59 -14.59
C SER A 29 10.76 2.05 -13.22
N PHE A 30 9.59 2.49 -12.76
CA PHE A 30 9.01 2.07 -11.49
C PHE A 30 8.72 0.57 -11.46
N ILE A 31 8.05 0.03 -12.49
CA ILE A 31 7.73 -1.41 -12.55
C ILE A 31 9.00 -2.25 -12.67
N SER A 32 10.04 -1.75 -13.34
CA SER A 32 11.33 -2.43 -13.45
C SER A 32 12.00 -2.56 -12.09
N LYS A 33 12.13 -1.44 -11.37
CA LYS A 33 12.70 -1.40 -10.01
C LYS A 33 11.90 -2.25 -9.02
N LEU A 34 10.56 -2.17 -9.07
CA LEU A 34 9.70 -2.98 -8.22
C LEU A 34 9.83 -4.48 -8.55
N GLY A 35 9.96 -4.83 -9.82
CA GLY A 35 10.18 -6.21 -10.26
C GLY A 35 11.49 -6.78 -9.73
N ASP A 36 12.58 -6.01 -9.84
CA ASP A 36 13.89 -6.39 -9.30
C ASP A 36 13.84 -6.55 -7.77
N ALA A 37 13.26 -5.58 -7.06
CA ALA A 37 13.07 -5.65 -5.61
C ALA A 37 12.25 -6.86 -5.17
N VAL A 38 11.19 -7.23 -5.91
CA VAL A 38 10.39 -8.44 -5.64
C VAL A 38 11.20 -9.71 -5.86
N GLN A 39 12.01 -9.78 -6.92
CA GLN A 39 12.85 -10.95 -7.18
C GLN A 39 13.94 -11.12 -6.12
N GLU A 40 14.60 -10.03 -5.72
CA GLU A 40 15.59 -10.06 -4.65
C GLU A 40 14.96 -10.45 -3.32
N ASN A 41 13.78 -9.91 -3.01
CA ASN A 41 13.07 -10.19 -1.77
C ASN A 41 12.69 -11.67 -1.61
N ARG A 42 12.40 -12.38 -2.72
CA ARG A 42 12.16 -13.83 -2.71
C ARG A 42 13.37 -14.66 -2.35
N LYS A 43 14.58 -14.14 -2.56
CA LYS A 43 15.84 -14.82 -2.22
C LYS A 43 16.27 -14.60 -0.77
N ARG A 44 15.59 -13.71 -0.04
CA ARG A 44 15.92 -13.38 1.35
C ARG A 44 15.38 -14.44 2.32
N PRO A 45 16.09 -14.71 3.43
CA PRO A 45 15.62 -15.62 4.47
C PRO A 45 14.35 -15.10 5.17
N LEU A 46 14.21 -13.77 5.25
CA LEU A 46 13.02 -13.08 5.75
C LEU A 46 12.54 -12.09 4.69
N PRO A 47 11.56 -12.49 3.85
CA PRO A 47 11.00 -11.61 2.83
C PRO A 47 10.23 -10.45 3.46
N GLN A 48 10.51 -9.23 2.98
CA GLN A 48 9.74 -8.03 3.28
C GLN A 48 8.33 -8.10 2.68
N HIS A 49 7.41 -7.32 3.24
CA HIS A 49 6.06 -7.23 2.70
C HIS A 49 6.06 -6.47 1.37
N PHE A 50 5.16 -6.87 0.45
CA PHE A 50 5.03 -6.19 -0.85
C PHE A 50 4.77 -4.69 -0.73
N GLY A 51 4.04 -4.26 0.31
CA GLY A 51 3.81 -2.84 0.59
C GLY A 51 5.09 -2.05 0.88
N GLU A 52 6.09 -2.68 1.51
CA GLU A 52 7.39 -2.05 1.77
C GLU A 52 8.21 -1.93 0.49
N LEU A 53 8.26 -3.00 -0.31
CA LEU A 53 8.91 -2.98 -1.62
C LEU A 53 8.30 -1.92 -2.53
N LEU A 54 6.98 -1.79 -2.52
CA LEU A 54 6.26 -0.76 -3.27
C LEU A 54 6.63 0.65 -2.78
N ARG A 55 6.74 0.86 -1.47
CA ARG A 55 7.17 2.14 -0.89
C ARG A 55 8.60 2.50 -1.32
N LEU A 56 9.51 1.52 -1.29
CA LEU A 56 10.90 1.70 -1.72
C LEU A 56 10.98 2.06 -3.21
N ALA A 57 10.32 1.29 -4.07
CA ALA A 57 10.32 1.54 -5.51
C ALA A 57 9.73 2.91 -5.89
N LEU A 58 8.70 3.38 -5.17
CA LEU A 58 8.16 4.74 -5.34
C LEU A 58 9.17 5.82 -4.97
N ASN A 59 9.88 5.63 -3.85
CA ASN A 59 10.91 6.58 -3.40
C ASN A 59 12.08 6.62 -4.40
N ASP A 60 12.56 5.45 -4.86
CA ASP A 60 13.66 5.33 -5.83
C ASP A 60 13.30 5.90 -7.20
N SER A 61 12.00 6.00 -7.51
CA SER A 61 11.48 6.59 -8.74
C SER A 61 11.13 8.08 -8.58
N HIS A 62 11.50 8.69 -7.44
CA HIS A 62 11.22 10.10 -7.10
C HIS A 62 9.72 10.45 -7.09
N VAL A 63 8.85 9.48 -6.83
CA VAL A 63 7.40 9.68 -6.73
C VAL A 63 7.05 9.92 -5.25
N TRP A 64 7.09 11.18 -4.83
CA TRP A 64 6.97 11.56 -3.42
C TRP A 64 5.57 12.06 -3.03
N GLU A 65 4.92 12.78 -3.93
CA GLU A 65 3.61 13.36 -3.66
C GLU A 65 2.52 12.29 -3.56
N ARG A 66 1.59 12.46 -2.62
CA ARG A 66 0.51 11.49 -2.40
C ARG A 66 -0.37 11.32 -3.63
N ILE A 67 -0.63 12.41 -4.36
CA ILE A 67 -1.44 12.43 -5.58
C ILE A 67 -0.74 11.63 -6.67
N ASP A 68 0.57 11.80 -6.80
CA ASP A 68 1.37 11.12 -7.82
C ASP A 68 1.58 9.64 -7.52
N ARG A 69 1.50 9.20 -6.25
CA ARG A 69 1.71 7.79 -5.87
C ARG A 69 0.55 6.85 -6.23
N GLU A 70 -0.67 7.35 -6.25
CA GLU A 70 -1.87 6.54 -6.47
C GLU A 70 -1.87 5.82 -7.84
N PRO A 71 -1.59 6.51 -8.97
CA PRO A 71 -1.49 5.86 -10.29
C PRO A 71 -0.50 4.69 -10.31
N TYR A 72 0.68 4.84 -9.70
CA TYR A 72 1.71 3.80 -9.68
C TYR A 72 1.35 2.64 -8.73
N LYS A 73 0.64 2.90 -7.63
CA LYS A 73 0.09 1.85 -6.77
C LYS A 73 -0.92 0.99 -7.53
N VAL A 74 -1.86 1.64 -8.23
CA VAL A 74 -2.86 0.94 -9.05
C VAL A 74 -2.18 0.16 -10.17
N LEU A 75 -1.17 0.75 -10.81
CA LEU A 75 -0.37 0.09 -11.84
C LEU A 75 0.33 -1.17 -11.30
N ALA A 76 1.02 -1.07 -10.15
CA ALA A 76 1.63 -2.22 -9.51
C ALA A 76 0.60 -3.30 -9.17
N GLY A 77 -0.59 -2.91 -8.69
CA GLY A 77 -1.70 -3.82 -8.43
C GLY A 77 -2.19 -4.53 -9.69
N LYS A 78 -2.37 -3.82 -10.81
CA LYS A 78 -2.80 -4.42 -12.09
C LYS A 78 -1.73 -5.31 -12.71
N PHE A 79 -0.46 -4.92 -12.61
CA PHE A 79 0.68 -5.65 -13.18
C PHE A 79 1.07 -6.88 -12.34
N PHE A 80 1.33 -6.72 -11.04
CA PHE A 80 1.75 -7.81 -10.15
C PHE A 80 0.57 -8.58 -9.55
N GLY A 81 -0.60 -7.95 -9.35
CA GLY A 81 -1.76 -8.59 -8.73
C GLY A 81 -2.44 -9.66 -9.60
N ARG A 82 -2.21 -9.67 -10.92
CA ARG A 82 -2.56 -10.81 -11.79
C ARG A 82 -1.74 -12.07 -11.49
N ARG A 83 -0.53 -11.92 -10.95
CA ARG A 83 0.38 -13.03 -10.60
C ARG A 83 0.43 -13.33 -9.10
N GLY A 84 -0.31 -12.61 -8.26
CA GLY A 84 -0.39 -12.87 -6.83
C GLY A 84 -1.49 -12.07 -6.12
N GLY A 85 -2.59 -12.74 -5.79
CA GLY A 85 -3.39 -12.39 -4.60
C GLY A 85 -4.53 -11.38 -4.72
N HIS A 86 -4.83 -10.79 -5.88
CA HIS A 86 -5.96 -9.84 -5.98
C HIS A 86 -7.34 -10.49 -6.22
N ALA A 87 -7.40 -11.80 -6.46
CA ALA A 87 -8.66 -12.54 -6.41
C ALA A 87 -9.15 -12.81 -4.97
N SER A 88 -8.27 -12.73 -3.96
CA SER A 88 -8.61 -13.10 -2.58
C SER A 88 -9.11 -11.92 -1.72
N HIS A 89 -8.97 -10.68 -2.18
CA HIS A 89 -9.42 -9.49 -1.45
C HIS A 89 -10.68 -8.81 -2.01
N ARG A 90 -11.22 -9.24 -3.16
CA ARG A 90 -12.56 -8.79 -3.60
C ARG A 90 -13.70 -9.40 -2.78
N GLY A 91 -13.44 -10.44 -2.00
CA GLY A 91 -14.39 -11.06 -1.06
C GLY A 91 -14.19 -10.66 0.40
N GLN A 92 -13.19 -9.85 0.75
CA GLN A 92 -13.17 -9.22 2.06
C GLN A 92 -14.09 -8.02 1.99
N SER A 93 -15.39 -8.32 2.13
CA SER A 93 -16.36 -7.47 2.81
C SER A 93 -15.60 -6.55 3.73
N LYS A 94 -15.71 -5.23 3.51
CA LYS A 94 -15.26 -4.20 4.45
C LYS A 94 -15.56 -4.76 5.84
N LYS A 95 -14.55 -5.26 6.56
CA LYS A 95 -14.73 -5.56 7.98
C LYS A 95 -15.26 -4.24 8.52
N PRO A 96 -16.45 -4.22 9.16
CA PRO A 96 -17.00 -2.98 9.65
C PRO A 96 -15.88 -2.33 10.45
N VAL A 97 -15.50 -1.12 10.04
CA VAL A 97 -14.58 -0.29 10.79
C VAL A 97 -15.12 -0.34 12.20
N SER A 98 -14.40 -1.01 13.10
CA SER A 98 -14.81 -1.11 14.50
C SER A 98 -15.04 0.34 14.90
N LYS A 99 -16.30 0.67 15.22
CA LYS A 99 -16.67 2.02 15.64
C LYS A 99 -15.59 2.42 16.64
N LYS A 100 -14.97 3.56 16.36
CA LYS A 100 -14.03 4.25 17.24
C LYS A 100 -14.53 4.00 18.67
N GLN A 101 -13.79 3.20 19.43
CA GLN A 101 -14.17 2.88 20.80
C GLN A 101 -14.11 4.24 21.50
N GLU A 102 -15.28 4.81 21.84
CA GLU A 102 -15.33 6.02 22.65
C GLU A 102 -14.52 5.72 23.92
N PRO A 103 -13.57 6.59 24.31
CA PRO A 103 -12.85 6.39 25.55
C PRO A 103 -13.88 6.31 26.66
N ALA A 104 -13.82 5.24 27.46
CA ALA A 104 -14.71 5.07 28.60
C ALA A 104 -14.64 6.33 29.48
N PRO A 105 -15.77 6.83 29.99
CA PRO A 105 -15.77 8.00 30.85
C PRO A 105 -14.93 7.70 32.09
N VAL A 106 -13.81 8.41 32.25
CA VAL A 106 -12.96 8.26 33.42
C VAL A 106 -13.64 8.97 34.58
N LEU A 107 -14.22 8.20 35.50
CA LEU A 107 -14.78 8.72 36.73
C LEU A 107 -13.64 9.07 37.69
N VAL A 108 -13.49 10.36 37.96
CA VAL A 108 -12.59 10.87 39.00
C VAL A 108 -13.28 10.65 40.33
N ILE A 109 -12.64 9.91 41.23
CA ILE A 109 -13.14 9.68 42.58
C ILE A 109 -12.21 10.41 43.54
N GLU A 110 -12.77 11.29 44.36
CA GLU A 110 -12.06 11.93 45.44
C GLU A 110 -11.96 10.95 46.62
N ARG A 111 -10.73 10.62 47.00
CA ARG A 111 -10.48 9.78 48.18
C ARG A 111 -10.67 10.61 49.44
N SER A 112 -11.05 9.98 50.55
CA SER A 112 -11.25 10.62 51.85
C SER A 112 -10.01 11.30 52.45
N ASN A 113 -8.84 11.19 51.81
CA ASN A 113 -7.61 11.91 52.12
C ASN A 113 -7.34 13.13 51.20
N GLY A 114 -8.32 13.53 50.37
CA GLY A 114 -8.24 14.70 49.48
C GLY A 114 -7.42 14.50 48.19
N GLN A 115 -6.98 13.28 47.88
CA GLN A 115 -6.28 13.00 46.62
C GLN A 115 -7.25 12.47 45.55
N LEU A 116 -7.20 13.06 44.36
CA LEU A 116 -7.96 12.59 43.19
C LEU A 116 -7.27 11.38 42.57
N ALA A 117 -8.03 10.30 42.38
CA ALA A 117 -7.56 9.10 41.70
C ALA A 117 -8.44 8.79 40.49
N TRP A 118 -7.80 8.32 39.42
CA TRP A 118 -8.44 7.85 38.21
C TRP A 118 -8.59 6.33 38.31
N LYS A 119 -9.81 5.81 38.21
CA LYS A 119 -10.04 4.36 38.13
C LYS A 119 -10.16 4.00 36.65
N ILE A 120 -9.21 3.20 36.16
CA ILE A 120 -9.21 2.61 34.82
C ILE A 120 -10.00 1.30 34.87
#